data_AF-A0A926ZK48-F1
#
_entry.id   AF-A0A926ZK48-F1
#
_cell.length_a   1.000
_cell.length_b   1.000
_cell.length_c   1.000
_cell.angle_alpha   90.00
_cell.angle_beta   90.00
_cell.angle_gamma   90.00
#
_symmetry.space_group_name_H-M   'P 1'
#
loop_
_entity.id
_entity.type
_entity.pdbx_description
1 polymer ?
#
loop_
_entity_poly.entity_id
_entity_poly.type
_entity_poly.pdbx_seq_one_letter_code
_entity_poly.pdbx_strand_id
1 'polypeptide(L)'
;MASANEIRQYLAYWFQLGKKLIIKNGQEALLPKKVIVSDRYSDEFEECWQQILSPDSGDCYLEGTNETIAQLLTPQWEMNSCARCSMPVPVRKVGMPPLACPCFDLGGWPNTEAPSPRSPIDTQAHLSQIRDRLLKNK
;
A
#
# COMPACT_ATOMS: atom_id res chain seq x y z
N MET A 1 -8.88 -2.14 12.70
CA MET A 1 -7.87 -1.07 12.64
C MET A 1 -6.94 -1.53 11.56
N ALA A 2 -6.69 -0.71 10.54
CA ALA A 2 -5.66 -1.02 9.57
C ALA A 2 -4.34 -1.24 10.32
N SER A 3 -3.76 -2.42 10.18
CA SER A 3 -2.43 -2.71 10.70
C SER A 3 -1.37 -1.94 9.93
N ALA A 4 -0.24 -1.65 10.58
CA ALA A 4 0.89 -1.03 9.92
C ALA A 4 1.35 -1.82 8.68
N ASN A 5 1.19 -3.14 8.69
CA ASN A 5 1.52 -3.99 7.55
C ASN A 5 0.54 -3.82 6.37
N GLU A 6 -0.75 -3.67 6.63
CA GLU A 6 -1.75 -3.41 5.57
C GLU A 6 -1.53 -2.04 4.93
N ILE A 7 -1.14 -1.03 5.73
CA ILE A 7 -0.80 0.31 5.22
C ILE A 7 0.51 0.26 4.43
N ARG A 8 1.53 -0.45 4.92
CA ARG A 8 2.78 -0.68 4.19
C ARG A 8 2.50 -1.36 2.83
N GLN A 9 1.66 -2.39 2.81
CA GLN A 9 1.24 -3.04 1.57
C GLN A 9 0.52 -2.07 0.63
N TYR A 10 -0.39 -1.25 1.16
CA TYR A 10 -1.06 -0.22 0.38
C TYR A 10 -0.09 0.78 -0.24
N LEU A 11 0.91 1.24 0.52
CA LEU A 11 1.95 2.14 0.00
C LEU A 11 2.81 1.48 -1.06
N ALA A 12 3.14 0.20 -0.91
CA ALA A 12 3.83 -0.53 -1.97
C ALA A 12 3.02 -0.54 -3.27
N TYR A 13 1.70 -0.65 -3.17
CA TYR A 13 0.82 -0.66 -4.35
C TYR A 13 0.69 0.75 -4.92
N TRP A 14 0.65 1.77 -4.07
CA TRP A 14 0.65 3.18 -4.42
C TRP A 14 1.87 3.55 -5.29
N PHE A 15 3.08 3.20 -4.82
CA PHE A 15 4.31 3.47 -5.55
C PHE A 15 4.44 2.66 -6.84
N GLN A 16 3.92 1.43 -6.88
CA GLN A 16 3.88 0.62 -8.11
C GLN A 16 3.01 1.26 -9.21
N LEU A 17 2.04 2.09 -8.85
CA LEU A 17 1.22 2.86 -9.78
C LEU A 17 1.86 4.21 -10.18
N GLY A 18 3.09 4.47 -9.73
CA GLY A 18 3.82 5.71 -9.99
C GLY A 18 3.33 6.90 -9.16
N LYS A 19 2.43 6.68 -8.20
CA LYS A 19 1.91 7.72 -7.33
C LYS A 19 2.88 8.04 -6.21
N LYS A 20 3.02 9.32 -5.89
CA LYS A 20 3.99 9.81 -4.93
C LYS A 20 3.39 9.94 -3.55
N LEU A 21 4.26 10.03 -2.56
CA LEU A 21 3.89 10.37 -1.20
C LEU A 21 4.56 11.69 -0.83
N ILE A 22 3.78 12.63 -0.32
CA ILE A 22 4.24 13.97 -0.02
C ILE A 22 4.57 14.05 1.48
N ILE A 23 5.82 14.36 1.81
CA ILE A 23 6.32 14.44 3.19
C ILE A 23 6.73 15.87 3.55
N LYS A 24 7.10 16.09 4.82
CA LYS A 24 7.57 17.39 5.34
C LYS A 24 6.58 18.52 5.05
N ASN A 25 5.29 18.25 5.28
CA ASN A 25 4.20 19.22 5.08
C ASN A 25 4.14 19.79 3.66
N GLY A 26 4.41 18.98 2.62
CA GLY A 26 4.30 19.42 1.23
C GLY A 26 5.63 19.73 0.53
N GLN A 27 6.75 19.64 1.24
CA GLN A 27 8.04 20.12 0.71
C GLN A 27 8.78 19.09 -0.14
N GLU A 28 8.52 17.80 0.05
CA GLU A 28 9.27 16.73 -0.60
C GLU A 28 8.33 15.60 -1.05
N ALA A 29 8.63 15.01 -2.20
CA ALA A 29 7.85 13.90 -2.76
C ALA A 29 8.72 12.64 -2.82
N LEU A 30 8.27 11.58 -2.14
CA LEU A 30 8.89 10.26 -2.15
C LEU A 30 8.28 9.40 -3.26
N LEU A 31 9.15 8.78 -4.05
CA LEU A 31 8.80 7.76 -5.02
C LEU A 31 10.02 6.82 -5.20
N PRO A 32 10.04 5.65 -4.53
CA PRO A 32 11.13 4.70 -4.71
C PRO A 32 11.16 4.20 -6.16
N LYS A 33 12.37 4.02 -6.72
CA LYS A 33 12.52 3.56 -8.11
C LYS A 33 12.16 2.09 -8.24
N LYS A 34 12.49 1.30 -7.22
CA LYS A 34 12.09 -0.09 -7.09
C LYS A 34 11.29 -0.25 -5.82
N VAL A 35 10.14 -0.90 -5.90
CA VAL A 35 9.32 -1.26 -4.73
C VAL A 35 9.62 -2.70 -4.27
N ILE A 36 9.88 -3.60 -5.21
CA ILE A 36 10.04 -5.04 -4.96
C ILE A 36 11.34 -5.51 -5.61
N VAL A 37 12.11 -6.30 -4.86
CA VAL A 37 13.29 -7.03 -5.36
C VAL A 37 13.10 -8.50 -5.03
N SER A 38 12.90 -9.31 -6.08
CA SER A 38 12.66 -10.75 -5.95
C SER A 38 11.44 -11.08 -5.07
N ASP A 39 11.69 -11.59 -3.87
CA ASP A 39 10.75 -12.13 -2.89
C ASP A 39 10.47 -11.16 -1.73
N ARG A 40 11.09 -9.97 -1.74
CA ARG A 40 10.94 -8.96 -0.68
C ARG A 40 10.73 -7.56 -1.24
N TYR A 41 10.33 -6.64 -0.37
CA TYR A 41 10.41 -5.23 -0.68
C TYR A 41 11.86 -4.79 -0.84
N SER A 42 12.10 -3.79 -1.69
CA SER A 42 13.43 -3.21 -1.88
C SER A 42 13.87 -2.43 -0.65
N ASP A 43 15.18 -2.29 -0.47
CA ASP A 43 15.74 -1.44 0.59
C ASP A 43 15.29 0.02 0.40
N GLU A 44 15.21 0.51 -0.84
CA GLU A 44 14.67 1.85 -1.16
C GLU A 44 13.24 2.07 -0.65
N PHE A 45 12.37 1.06 -0.77
CA PHE A 45 11.01 1.13 -0.26
C PHE A 45 10.99 1.06 1.27
N GLU A 46 11.81 0.21 1.87
CA GLU A 46 11.91 0.13 3.33
C GLU A 46 12.41 1.44 3.94
N GLU A 47 13.39 2.10 3.31
CA GLU A 47 13.86 3.42 3.73
C GLU A 47 12.75 4.46 3.66
N CYS A 48 11.98 4.48 2.57
CA CYS A 48 10.80 5.36 2.47
C CYS A 48 9.79 5.07 3.59
N TRP A 49 9.54 3.79 3.88
CA TRP A 49 8.62 3.39 4.94
C TRP A 49 9.11 3.82 6.33
N GLN A 50 10.39 3.62 6.64
CA GLN A 50 10.98 4.10 7.91
C GLN A 50 10.94 5.62 8.01
N GLN A 51 11.19 6.33 6.91
CA GLN A 51 11.12 7.78 6.87
C GLN A 51 9.70 8.27 7.20
N ILE A 52 8.66 7.67 6.61
CA ILE A 52 7.25 8.01 6.87
C ILE A 52 6.84 7.76 8.32
N LEU A 53 7.43 6.78 8.98
CA LEU A 53 7.18 6.49 10.40
C LEU A 53 8.00 7.37 11.35
N SER A 54 9.04 8.05 10.86
CA SER A 54 9.88 8.92 11.68
C SER A 54 9.11 10.17 12.11
N PRO A 55 9.20 10.61 13.37
CA PRO A 55 8.60 11.88 13.82
C PRO A 55 9.07 13.10 13.01
N ASP A 56 10.30 13.04 12.47
CA ASP A 56 10.92 14.14 11.73
C ASP A 56 10.32 14.34 10.33
N SER A 57 9.51 13.39 9.84
CA SER A 57 8.89 13.46 8.51
C SER A 57 7.69 14.40 8.43
N GLY A 58 7.18 14.85 9.58
CA GLY A 58 5.99 15.72 9.66
C GLY A 58 4.73 15.04 9.13
N ASP A 59 3.77 15.84 8.66
CA ASP A 59 2.57 15.29 8.05
C ASP A 59 2.89 14.70 6.66
N CYS A 60 2.62 13.40 6.52
CA CYS A 60 2.82 12.62 5.31
C CYS A 60 1.48 12.38 4.60
N TYR A 61 1.32 12.87 3.37
CA TYR A 61 0.09 12.81 2.59
C TYR A 61 0.23 11.91 1.36
N LEU A 62 -0.87 11.25 0.99
CA LEU A 62 -0.97 10.57 -0.28
C LEU A 62 -1.23 11.59 -1.40
N GLU A 63 -0.47 11.52 -2.49
CA GLU A 63 -0.64 12.44 -3.62
C GLU A 63 -2.07 12.37 -4.19
N GLY A 64 -2.77 13.50 -4.22
CA GLY A 64 -4.15 13.58 -4.71
C GLY A 64 -5.22 13.20 -3.67
N THR A 65 -4.85 13.01 -2.39
CA THR A 65 -5.81 12.82 -1.29
C THR A 65 -5.53 13.76 -0.12
N ASN A 66 -6.45 13.84 0.84
CA ASN A 66 -6.35 14.75 2.00
C ASN A 66 -5.95 14.00 3.30
N GLU A 67 -5.88 12.68 3.24
CA GLU A 67 -5.59 11.81 4.35
C GLU A 67 -4.08 11.73 4.61
N THR A 68 -3.70 11.77 5.88
CA THR A 68 -2.30 11.53 6.29
C THR A 68 -2.06 10.07 6.65
N ILE A 69 -0.84 9.59 6.49
CA ILE A 69 -0.46 8.22 6.93
C ILE A 69 -0.70 8.04 8.43
N ALA A 70 -0.44 9.07 9.24
CA ALA A 70 -0.73 9.07 10.67
C ALA A 70 -2.23 8.83 10.95
N GLN A 71 -3.13 9.44 10.17
CA GLN A 71 -4.56 9.18 10.28
C GLN A 71 -4.89 7.73 9.91
N LEU A 72 -4.32 7.19 8.82
CA LEU A 72 -4.58 5.82 8.37
C LEU A 72 -4.16 4.78 9.42
N LEU A 73 -3.14 5.07 10.22
CA LEU A 73 -2.66 4.22 11.32
C LEU A 73 -3.60 4.23 12.55
N THR A 74 -4.61 5.10 12.59
CA THR A 74 -5.56 5.14 13.71
C THR A 74 -6.65 4.06 13.61
N PRO A 75 -7.28 3.67 14.73
CA PRO A 75 -8.37 2.70 14.74
C PRO A 75 -9.61 3.07 13.92
N GLN A 76 -9.72 4.34 13.52
CA GLN A 76 -10.82 4.89 12.73
C GLN A 76 -10.81 4.42 11.28
N TRP A 77 -9.67 3.91 10.81
CA TRP A 77 -9.49 3.43 9.45
C TRP A 77 -9.37 1.91 9.39
N GLU A 78 -9.82 1.37 8.27
CA GLU A 78 -9.67 -0.02 7.87
C GLU A 78 -9.33 -0.09 6.38
N MET A 79 -8.67 -1.17 5.98
CA MET A 79 -8.32 -1.41 4.59
C MET A 79 -9.36 -2.34 3.97
N ASN A 80 -10.05 -1.87 2.95
CA ASN A 80 -11.03 -2.67 2.19
C ASN A 80 -10.60 -2.82 0.74
N SER A 81 -11.08 -3.85 0.06
CA SER A 81 -10.82 -4.02 -1.37
C SER A 81 -11.69 -3.06 -2.19
N CYS A 82 -11.05 -2.35 -3.11
CA CYS A 82 -11.75 -1.48 -4.04
C CYS A 82 -12.67 -2.32 -4.94
N ALA A 83 -13.95 -1.95 -5.05
CA ALA A 83 -14.90 -2.66 -5.90
C ALA A 83 -14.54 -2.62 -7.40
N ARG A 84 -13.70 -1.66 -7.84
CA ARG A 84 -13.32 -1.50 -9.25
C ARG A 84 -12.07 -2.29 -9.64
N CYS A 85 -11.07 -2.37 -8.77
CA CYS A 85 -9.75 -2.92 -9.11
C CYS A 85 -9.18 -3.87 -8.03
N SER A 86 -9.95 -4.17 -6.98
CA SER A 86 -9.58 -5.03 -5.86
C SER A 86 -8.37 -4.58 -5.04
N MET A 87 -7.80 -3.42 -5.33
CA MET A 87 -6.72 -2.83 -4.54
C MET A 87 -7.16 -2.56 -3.10
N PRO A 88 -6.28 -2.75 -2.11
CA PRO A 88 -6.55 -2.26 -0.77
C PRO A 88 -6.70 -0.73 -0.82
N VAL A 89 -7.75 -0.20 -0.22
CA VAL A 89 -7.98 1.24 -0.09
C VAL A 89 -8.36 1.57 1.35
N PRO A 90 -7.85 2.66 1.92
CA PRO A 90 -8.24 3.09 3.25
C PRO A 90 -9.68 3.59 3.22
N VAL A 91 -10.52 3.08 4.12
CA VAL A 91 -11.86 3.59 4.37
C VAL A 91 -12.06 3.90 5.84
N ARG A 92 -12.86 4.93 6.12
CA ARG A 92 -13.27 5.26 7.49
C ARG A 92 -14.33 4.28 7.94
N LYS A 93 -14.20 3.76 9.16
CA LYS A 93 -15.22 2.92 9.80
C LYS A 93 -16.54 3.64 10.04
N VAL A 94 -16.47 4.95 10.28
CA VAL A 94 -17.62 5.81 10.55
C VAL A 94 -17.50 7.06 9.71
N GLY A 95 -18.56 7.41 9.00
CA GLY A 95 -18.61 8.56 8.10
C GLY A 95 -18.82 8.14 6.65
N MET A 96 -18.79 9.14 5.76
CA MET A 96 -18.96 8.92 4.33
C MET A 96 -17.63 8.39 3.73
N PRO A 97 -17.68 7.38 2.85
CA PRO A 97 -16.48 6.93 2.15
C PRO A 97 -15.88 8.05 1.29
N PRO A 98 -14.59 7.97 0.94
CA PRO A 98 -13.99 8.94 0.03
C PRO A 98 -14.76 9.00 -1.30
N LEU A 99 -14.88 10.22 -1.85
CA LEU A 99 -15.69 10.52 -3.03
C LEU A 99 -15.24 9.78 -4.30
N ALA A 100 -13.97 9.37 -4.36
CA ALA A 100 -13.40 8.66 -5.49
C ALA A 100 -12.41 7.59 -5.02
N CYS A 101 -12.23 6.56 -5.85
CA CYS A 101 -11.12 5.62 -5.67
C CYS A 101 -9.80 6.42 -5.71
N PRO A 102 -8.82 6.09 -4.87
CA PRO A 102 -7.47 6.63 -5.00
C PRO A 102 -6.81 6.34 -6.37
N CYS A 103 -7.41 5.45 -7.16
CA CYS A 103 -7.05 5.07 -8.51
C CYS A 103 -7.82 5.81 -9.62
N PHE A 104 -8.71 6.74 -9.30
CA PHE A 104 -9.63 7.38 -10.26
C PHE A 104 -8.93 8.27 -11.29
N ASP A 105 -7.84 8.91 -10.89
CA ASP A 105 -7.01 9.83 -11.67
C ASP A 105 -5.95 9.11 -12.53
N LEU A 106 -5.80 7.79 -12.39
CA LEU A 106 -4.90 7.00 -13.22
C LEU A 106 -5.55 6.72 -14.58
N GLY A 107 -5.06 7.42 -15.61
CA GLY A 107 -5.45 7.18 -17.00
C GLY A 107 -5.23 5.73 -17.40
N GLY A 108 -6.30 5.06 -17.88
CA GLY A 108 -6.24 3.66 -18.31
C GLY A 108 -6.28 2.61 -17.19
N TRP A 109 -6.56 2.99 -15.93
CA TRP A 109 -6.74 2.04 -14.83
C TRP A 109 -8.21 1.60 -14.65
N PRO A 110 -8.51 0.32 -14.32
CA PRO A 110 -7.59 -0.81 -14.20
C PRO A 110 -7.05 -1.23 -15.57
N ASN A 111 -5.71 -1.30 -15.67
CA ASN A 111 -5.06 -1.81 -16.87
C ASN A 111 -4.95 -3.33 -16.74
N THR A 112 -5.69 -4.07 -17.56
CA THR A 112 -5.65 -5.55 -17.60
C THR A 112 -4.51 -6.10 -18.45
N GLU A 113 -3.81 -5.25 -19.21
CA GLU A 113 -2.66 -5.63 -20.04
C GLU A 113 -1.34 -5.59 -19.25
N ALA A 114 -1.28 -4.79 -18.18
CA ALA A 114 -0.15 -4.72 -17.27
C ALA A 114 -0.40 -5.56 -16.01
N PRO A 115 0.65 -6.09 -15.37
CA PRO A 115 0.49 -6.77 -14.07
C PRO A 115 -0.06 -5.79 -13.03
N SER A 116 -1.07 -6.24 -12.28
CA SER A 116 -1.60 -5.47 -11.16
C SER A 116 -0.54 -5.27 -10.07
N PRO A 117 -0.60 -4.16 -9.31
CA PRO A 117 0.20 -3.99 -8.10
C PRO A 117 0.09 -5.21 -7.20
N ARG A 118 1.23 -5.65 -6.70
CA ARG A 118 1.33 -6.90 -5.94
C ARG A 118 2.22 -6.72 -4.72
N SER A 119 2.07 -7.64 -3.77
CA SER A 119 3.05 -7.83 -2.70
C SER A 119 4.21 -8.71 -3.19
N PRO A 120 5.38 -8.62 -2.54
CA PRO A 120 6.43 -9.63 -2.71
C PRO A 120 5.86 -11.01 -2.42
N ILE A 121 6.26 -11.99 -3.22
CA ILE A 121 5.82 -13.38 -3.07
C ILE A 121 6.95 -14.10 -2.35
N ASP A 122 6.76 -14.41 -1.07
CA ASP A 122 7.62 -15.35 -0.36
C ASP A 122 7.26 -16.77 -0.82
N THR A 123 7.96 -17.22 -1.86
CA THR A 123 7.79 -18.56 -2.42
C THR A 123 8.05 -19.65 -1.39
N GLN A 124 8.91 -19.44 -0.38
CA GLN A 124 9.24 -20.49 0.59
C GLN A 124 8.14 -20.65 1.64
N ALA A 125 7.57 -19.55 2.13
CA ALA A 125 6.38 -19.58 2.98
C ALA A 125 5.19 -20.20 2.23
N HIS A 126 4.98 -19.82 0.97
CA HIS A 126 3.90 -20.37 0.14
C HIS A 126 4.08 -21.88 -0.12
N LEU A 127 5.29 -22.33 -0.46
CA LEU A 127 5.60 -23.75 -0.64
C LEU A 127 5.45 -24.55 0.67
N SER A 128 5.80 -23.95 1.80
CA SER A 128 5.61 -24.59 3.11
C SER A 128 4.12 -24.78 3.43
N GLN A 129 3.27 -23.77 3.15
CA GLN A 129 1.82 -23.90 3.29
C GLN A 129 1.24 -24.97 2.36
N ILE A 130 1.69 -25.05 1.10
CA ILE A 130 1.27 -26.10 0.17
C ILE A 130 1.67 -27.49 0.70
N ARG A 131 2.92 -27.66 1.13
CA ARG A 131 3.42 -28.91 1.73
C ARG A 131 2.58 -29.31 2.94
N ASP A 132 2.31 -28.39 3.85
CA ASP A 132 1.56 -28.67 5.08
C ASP A 132 0.11 -29.06 4.80
N ARG A 133 -0.52 -28.46 3.78
CA ARG A 133 -1.85 -28.87 3.30
C ARG A 133 -1.84 -30.28 2.71
N LEU A 134 -0.81 -30.64 1.93
CA LEU A 134 -0.68 -31.98 1.36
C LEU A 134 -0.45 -33.04 2.44
N LEU A 135 0.32 -32.72 3.48
CA LEU A 135 0.58 -33.63 4.60
C LEU A 135 -0.65 -33.84 5.51
N LYS A 136 -1.52 -32.83 5.66
CA LYS A 136 -2.76 -32.93 6.44
C LYS A 136 -3.89 -33.69 5.75
N ASN A 137 -3.79 -33.90 4.44
CA ASN A 137 -4.77 -34.63 3.64
C ASN A 137 -4.40 -36.12 3.43
N LYS A 138 -3.45 -36.64 4.21
CA LYS A 138 -3.11 -38.06 4.33
C LYS A 138 -3.58 -38.59 5.69
#